data_AF-A0A7C2SMF9-F1
#
_entry.id   AF-A0A7C2SMF9-F1
#
_cell.length_a   1.000
_cell.length_b   1.000
_cell.length_c   1.000
_cell.angle_alpha   90.00
_cell.angle_beta   90.00
_cell.angle_gamma   90.00
#
_symmetry.space_group_name_H-M   'P 1'
#
loop_
_entity.id
_entity.type
_entity.pdbx_description
1 polymer ?
#
loop_
_entity_poly.entity_id
_entity_poly.type
_entity_poly.pdbx_seq_one_letter_code
_entity_poly.pdbx_strand_id
1 'polypeptide(L)'
;AMTLADAAQLLWAAYGITKPVADGPAFIRGGLRAAPSAGALYPLEVYLVAGKVTGLAAGVYRYVSERHELARIEAGDRRDELCQAALGQSWIREAPAALVFSAVFERTTKKYGERGRERYVWMDAGFAGENVYLQARALGMGCCIAGAFADDKVKQAVKMGSDEVPVCILGVGKRK
;
A
#
# COMPACT_ATOMS: atom_id res chain seq x y z
N ALA A 1 5.95 -19.23 6.83
CA ALA A 1 5.84 -18.55 5.53
C ALA A 1 4.81 -17.45 5.69
N MET A 2 4.79 -16.42 4.84
CA MET A 2 3.71 -15.42 4.90
C MET A 2 2.42 -16.05 4.39
N THR A 3 1.33 -15.93 5.14
CA THR A 3 0.00 -16.43 4.76
C THR A 3 -0.88 -15.29 4.24
N LEU A 4 -2.00 -15.63 3.60
CA LEU A 4 -3.03 -14.66 3.23
C LEU A 4 -3.58 -13.91 4.47
N ALA A 5 -3.69 -14.58 5.61
CA ALA A 5 -4.11 -13.94 6.87
C ALA A 5 -3.09 -12.88 7.34
N ASP A 6 -1.78 -13.18 7.24
CA ASP A 6 -0.73 -12.21 7.54
C ASP A 6 -0.80 -11.00 6.60
N ALA A 7 -1.00 -11.26 5.30
CA ALA A 7 -1.18 -10.20 4.29
C ALA A 7 -2.41 -9.33 4.60
N ALA A 8 -3.53 -9.95 4.95
CA ALA A 8 -4.77 -9.26 5.30
C ALA A 8 -4.56 -8.34 6.52
N GLN A 9 -3.86 -8.80 7.56
CA GLN A 9 -3.54 -7.98 8.73
C GLN A 9 -2.65 -6.77 8.38
N LEU A 10 -1.63 -6.95 7.53
CA LEU A 10 -0.78 -5.85 7.08
C LEU A 10 -1.57 -4.80 6.28
N LEU A 11 -2.47 -5.24 5.39
CA LEU A 11 -3.31 -4.36 4.58
C LEU A 11 -4.36 -3.63 5.44
N TRP A 12 -4.93 -4.31 6.44
CA TRP A 12 -5.83 -3.68 7.40
C TRP A 12 -5.09 -2.63 8.23
N ALA A 13 -3.89 -2.92 8.73
CA ALA A 13 -3.09 -1.95 9.46
C ALA A 13 -2.70 -0.74 8.60
N ALA A 14 -2.34 -0.98 7.33
CA ALA A 14 -2.03 0.08 6.38
C ALA A 14 -3.23 1.02 6.16
N TYR A 15 -4.40 0.47 5.82
CA TYR A 15 -5.51 1.27 5.28
C TYR A 15 -6.91 0.68 5.46
N GLY A 16 -7.10 -0.30 6.34
CA GLY A 16 -8.41 -0.88 6.66
C GLY A 16 -9.30 0.09 7.42
N ILE A 17 -10.62 -0.08 7.30
CA ILE A 17 -11.60 0.72 8.04
C ILE A 17 -11.66 0.23 9.50
N THR A 18 -11.50 1.16 10.43
CA THR A 18 -11.59 0.92 11.89
C THR A 18 -12.88 1.49 12.48
N LYS A 19 -13.47 2.50 11.83
CA LYS A 19 -14.76 3.07 12.20
C LYS A 19 -15.63 3.25 10.95
N PRO A 20 -16.57 2.33 10.68
CA PRO A 20 -17.55 2.50 9.62
C PRO A 20 -18.38 3.77 9.81
N VAL A 21 -18.75 4.42 8.72
CA VAL A 21 -19.59 5.62 8.72
C VAL A 21 -20.60 5.51 7.57
N ALA A 22 -21.87 5.23 7.88
CA ALA A 22 -22.93 5.03 6.90
C ALA A 22 -23.37 6.33 6.22
N ASP A 23 -23.54 7.40 7.00
CA ASP A 23 -24.13 8.68 6.53
C ASP A 23 -23.08 9.80 6.45
N GLY A 24 -21.84 9.44 6.12
CA GLY A 24 -20.72 10.38 6.03
C GLY A 24 -20.55 10.97 4.63
N PRO A 25 -19.72 12.01 4.48
CA PRO A 25 -19.39 12.55 3.17
C PRO A 25 -18.79 11.46 2.26
N ALA A 26 -19.24 11.38 1.00
CA ALA A 26 -18.83 10.32 0.07
C ALA A 26 -17.30 10.14 -0.05
N PHE A 27 -16.52 11.21 0.13
CA PHE A 27 -15.05 11.17 0.04
C PHE A 27 -14.39 10.33 1.14
N ILE A 28 -15.04 10.04 2.28
CA ILE A 28 -14.45 9.20 3.34
C ILE A 28 -14.46 7.72 2.96
N ARG A 29 -15.33 7.34 2.01
CA ARG A 29 -15.40 6.00 1.41
C ARG A 29 -15.59 4.91 2.47
N GLY A 30 -16.78 4.90 3.08
CA GLY A 30 -17.23 3.85 4.01
C GLY A 30 -16.77 4.02 5.46
N GLY A 31 -15.74 4.83 5.75
CA GLY A 31 -15.37 5.08 7.15
C GLY A 31 -13.98 5.63 7.37
N LEU A 32 -13.62 5.73 8.65
CA LEU A 32 -12.28 6.12 9.07
C LEU A 32 -11.34 4.91 9.04
N ARG A 33 -10.11 5.15 8.61
CA ARG A 33 -9.08 4.11 8.42
C ARG A 33 -8.16 3.98 9.62
N ALA A 34 -7.42 2.87 9.67
CA ALA A 34 -6.36 2.61 10.64
C ALA A 34 -5.27 3.69 10.61
N ALA A 35 -4.92 4.19 9.42
CA ALA A 35 -4.06 5.35 9.27
C ALA A 35 -4.89 6.66 9.35
N PRO A 36 -4.45 7.65 10.15
CA PRO A 36 -5.02 8.99 10.09
C PRO A 36 -4.74 9.64 8.72
N SER A 37 -5.57 10.61 8.35
CA SER A 37 -5.44 11.34 7.09
C SER A 37 -5.88 12.79 7.25
N ALA A 38 -5.15 13.71 6.62
CA ALA A 38 -5.50 15.12 6.61
C ALA A 38 -6.94 15.34 6.09
N GLY A 39 -7.83 15.79 6.98
CA GLY A 39 -9.23 16.04 6.64
C GLY A 39 -10.06 14.79 6.32
N ALA A 40 -9.57 13.59 6.67
CA ALA A 40 -10.18 12.31 6.32
C ALA A 40 -10.41 12.14 4.79
N LEU A 41 -9.45 12.64 3.99
CA LEU A 41 -9.54 12.64 2.52
C LEU A 41 -8.96 11.37 1.90
N TYR A 42 -8.04 10.73 2.61
CA TYR A 42 -7.52 9.41 2.30
C TYR A 42 -6.95 9.34 0.86
N PRO A 43 -5.79 9.97 0.58
CA PRO A 43 -5.26 10.04 -0.77
C PRO A 43 -4.71 8.71 -1.28
N LEU A 44 -4.38 7.77 -0.39
CA LEU A 44 -3.62 6.57 -0.75
C LEU A 44 -4.48 5.50 -1.42
N GLU A 45 -3.85 4.76 -2.32
CA GLU A 45 -4.26 3.41 -2.71
C GLU A 45 -3.15 2.44 -2.28
N VAL A 46 -3.53 1.21 -1.95
CA VAL A 46 -2.60 0.19 -1.46
C VAL A 46 -2.67 -1.04 -2.36
N TYR A 47 -1.51 -1.44 -2.89
CA TYR A 47 -1.36 -2.63 -3.69
C TYR A 47 -0.56 -3.68 -2.92
N LEU A 48 -0.86 -4.95 -3.17
CA LEU A 48 -0.07 -6.10 -2.75
C LEU A 48 0.51 -6.77 -4.00
N VAL A 49 1.84 -6.80 -4.11
CA VAL A 49 2.56 -7.61 -5.07
C VAL A 49 2.95 -8.91 -4.37
N ALA A 50 2.16 -9.96 -4.60
CA ALA A 50 2.31 -11.27 -3.95
C ALA A 50 3.05 -12.25 -4.87
N GLY A 51 4.07 -12.94 -4.34
CA GLY A 51 4.74 -14.03 -5.05
C GLY A 51 4.83 -15.34 -4.27
N LYS A 52 5.11 -15.28 -2.96
CA LYS A 52 5.24 -16.47 -2.09
C LYS A 52 4.33 -16.36 -0.85
N VAL A 53 3.04 -16.07 -1.07
CA VAL A 53 2.03 -15.95 -0.01
C VAL A 53 1.17 -17.21 0.02
N THR A 54 1.18 -17.95 1.13
CA THR A 54 0.37 -19.16 1.29
C THR A 54 -1.13 -18.81 1.26
N GLY A 55 -1.89 -19.45 0.38
CA GLY A 55 -3.32 -19.21 0.23
C GLY A 55 -3.67 -18.06 -0.73
N LEU A 56 -2.68 -17.49 -1.43
CA LEU A 56 -2.90 -16.47 -2.46
C LEU A 56 -2.03 -16.77 -3.69
N ALA A 57 -2.64 -16.79 -4.87
CA ALA A 57 -1.88 -16.94 -6.11
C ALA A 57 -0.92 -15.76 -6.33
N ALA A 58 0.18 -15.98 -7.05
CA ALA A 58 1.06 -14.88 -7.43
C ALA A 58 0.33 -13.88 -8.33
N GLY A 59 0.52 -12.60 -8.05
CA GLY A 59 -0.18 -11.52 -8.74
C GLY A 59 0.02 -10.15 -8.11
N VAL A 60 -0.52 -9.16 -8.81
CA VAL A 60 -0.70 -7.81 -8.28
C VAL A 60 -2.16 -7.64 -7.91
N TYR A 61 -2.41 -7.15 -6.70
CA TYR A 61 -3.74 -6.95 -6.15
C TYR A 61 -3.89 -5.54 -5.62
N ARG A 62 -5.03 -4.90 -5.86
CA ARG A 62 -5.42 -3.66 -5.17
C ARG A 62 -6.25 -4.02 -3.95
N TYR A 63 -5.94 -3.40 -2.81
CA TYR A 63 -6.71 -3.55 -1.59
C TYR A 63 -7.94 -2.63 -1.60
N VAL A 64 -9.11 -3.20 -1.37
CA VAL A 64 -10.40 -2.50 -1.29
C VAL A 64 -10.78 -2.34 0.18
N SER A 65 -10.48 -1.18 0.76
CA SER A 65 -10.67 -0.90 2.19
C SER A 65 -12.11 -1.15 2.68
N GLU A 66 -13.10 -0.78 1.88
CA GLU A 66 -14.53 -0.83 2.21
C GLU A 66 -15.03 -2.24 2.46
N ARG A 67 -14.46 -3.22 1.76
CA ARG A 67 -14.87 -4.63 1.84
C ARG A 67 -13.81 -5.51 2.50
N HIS A 68 -12.65 -4.95 2.81
CA HIS A 68 -11.49 -5.70 3.27
C HIS A 68 -11.13 -6.85 2.31
N GLU A 69 -11.02 -6.53 1.02
CA GLU A 69 -10.82 -7.50 -0.07
C GLU A 69 -9.61 -7.16 -0.94
N LEU A 70 -9.09 -8.16 -1.65
CA LEU A 70 -8.07 -8.00 -2.69
C LEU A 70 -8.70 -8.17 -4.07
N ALA A 71 -8.68 -7.11 -4.88
CA ALA A 71 -9.04 -7.16 -6.29
C ALA A 71 -7.79 -7.46 -7.12
N ARG A 72 -7.75 -8.62 -7.81
CA ARG A 72 -6.62 -8.96 -8.68
C ARG A 72 -6.59 -8.05 -9.89
N ILE A 73 -5.44 -7.43 -10.13
CA ILE A 73 -5.17 -6.56 -11.28
C ILE A 73 -4.42 -7.33 -12.37
N GLU A 74 -3.41 -8.10 -11.97
CA GLU A 74 -2.51 -8.79 -12.88
C GLU A 74 -2.14 -10.17 -12.29
N ALA A 75 -1.99 -11.16 -13.16
CA ALA A 75 -1.51 -12.47 -12.79
C ALA A 75 0.03 -12.57 -12.87
N GLY A 76 0.61 -13.43 -12.03
CA GLY A 76 2.05 -13.71 -12.06
C GLY A 76 2.84 -12.91 -11.04
N ASP A 77 4.02 -13.43 -10.71
CA ASP A 77 4.92 -12.81 -9.75
C ASP A 77 5.67 -11.63 -10.39
N ARG A 78 5.38 -10.40 -9.93
CA ARG A 78 5.99 -9.16 -10.44
C ARG A 78 7.08 -8.59 -9.53
N ARG A 79 7.54 -9.37 -8.53
CA ARG A 79 8.50 -8.86 -7.54
C ARG A 79 9.88 -8.60 -8.14
N ASP A 80 10.26 -9.28 -9.21
CA ASP A 80 11.53 -9.00 -9.89
C ASP A 80 11.47 -7.67 -10.65
N GLU A 81 10.40 -7.44 -11.42
CA GLU A 81 10.18 -6.15 -12.10
C GLU A 81 10.09 -4.99 -11.09
N LEU A 82 9.42 -5.20 -9.96
CA LEU A 82 9.37 -4.20 -8.88
C LEU A 82 10.74 -3.94 -8.27
N CYS A 83 11.56 -4.97 -8.09
CA CYS A 83 12.95 -4.83 -7.63
C CYS A 83 13.79 -4.02 -8.63
N GLN A 84 13.64 -4.26 -9.93
CA GLN A 84 14.34 -3.49 -10.97
C GLN A 84 13.86 -2.03 -11.01
N ALA A 85 12.55 -1.79 -10.81
CA ALA A 85 12.00 -0.45 -10.67
C ALA A 85 12.57 0.27 -9.44
N ALA A 86 12.80 -0.46 -8.35
CA ALA A 86 13.43 0.01 -7.12
C ALA A 86 14.96 -0.06 -7.14
N LEU A 87 15.58 0.19 -8.29
CA LEU A 87 17.05 0.32 -8.43
C LEU A 87 17.84 -0.91 -7.94
N GLY A 88 17.26 -2.10 -8.04
CA GLY A 88 17.92 -3.36 -7.70
C GLY A 88 17.93 -3.72 -6.20
N GLN A 89 17.13 -3.05 -5.37
CA GLN A 89 16.98 -3.35 -3.94
C GLN A 89 16.45 -4.78 -3.71
N SER A 90 17.37 -5.75 -3.54
CA SER A 90 17.09 -7.19 -3.67
C SER A 90 16.10 -7.72 -2.63
N TRP A 91 15.99 -7.09 -1.47
CA TRP A 91 15.04 -7.48 -0.43
C TRP A 91 13.59 -7.42 -0.90
N ILE A 92 13.26 -6.62 -1.93
CA ILE A 92 11.93 -6.58 -2.54
C ILE A 92 11.60 -7.89 -3.27
N ARG A 93 12.53 -8.43 -4.09
CA ARG A 93 12.32 -9.72 -4.78
C ARG A 93 12.43 -10.93 -3.85
N GLU A 94 13.23 -10.81 -2.78
CA GLU A 94 13.42 -11.86 -1.79
C GLU A 94 12.21 -12.00 -0.84
N ALA A 95 11.57 -10.89 -0.48
CA ALA A 95 10.39 -10.86 0.39
C ALA A 95 9.21 -11.59 -0.26
N PRO A 96 8.42 -12.40 0.46
CA PRO A 96 7.28 -13.12 -0.09
C PRO A 96 6.22 -12.23 -0.73
N ALA A 97 6.09 -10.99 -0.26
CA ALA A 97 5.28 -9.95 -0.87
C ALA A 97 5.88 -8.56 -0.63
N ALA A 98 5.42 -7.59 -1.41
CA ALA A 98 5.64 -6.18 -1.17
C ALA A 98 4.30 -5.42 -1.20
N LEU A 99 4.12 -4.47 -0.29
CA LEU A 99 3.06 -3.49 -0.39
C LEU A 99 3.59 -2.31 -1.22
N VAL A 100 2.78 -1.78 -2.12
CA VAL A 100 3.10 -0.55 -2.87
C VAL A 100 2.02 0.46 -2.59
N PHE A 101 2.42 1.61 -2.05
CA PHE A 101 1.51 2.72 -1.85
C PHE A 101 1.59 3.65 -3.05
N SER A 102 0.43 4.09 -3.50
CA SER A 102 0.30 5.22 -4.42
C SER A 102 -0.63 6.26 -3.81
N ALA A 103 -0.71 7.43 -4.44
CA ALA A 103 -1.61 8.48 -4.04
C ALA A 103 -2.32 9.12 -5.24
N VAL A 104 -3.61 9.35 -5.09
CA VAL A 104 -4.37 10.28 -5.93
C VAL A 104 -4.31 11.65 -5.27
N PHE A 105 -3.35 12.47 -5.69
CA PHE A 105 -3.05 13.76 -5.06
C PHE A 105 -4.26 14.70 -5.00
N GLU A 106 -5.10 14.69 -6.04
CA GLU A 106 -6.27 15.55 -6.14
C GLU A 106 -7.23 15.41 -4.95
N ARG A 107 -7.32 14.20 -4.36
CA ARG A 107 -8.17 13.95 -3.18
C ARG A 107 -7.83 14.87 -2.02
N THR A 108 -6.55 15.20 -1.85
CA THR A 108 -6.07 16.09 -0.79
C THR A 108 -5.90 17.53 -1.28
N THR A 109 -5.38 17.74 -2.49
CA THR A 109 -5.09 19.09 -3.01
C THR A 109 -6.35 19.87 -3.33
N LYS A 110 -7.49 19.22 -3.63
CA LYS A 110 -8.78 19.90 -3.82
C LYS A 110 -9.19 20.73 -2.60
N LYS A 111 -8.84 20.29 -1.38
CA LYS A 111 -9.12 21.03 -0.14
C LYS A 111 -7.95 21.88 0.35
N TYR A 112 -6.72 21.39 0.18
CA TYR A 112 -5.54 21.98 0.83
C TYR A 112 -4.51 22.58 -0.14
N GLY A 113 -4.79 22.60 -1.45
CA GLY A 113 -3.93 23.15 -2.48
C GLY A 113 -2.52 22.56 -2.45
N GLU A 114 -1.52 23.42 -2.66
CA GLU A 114 -0.11 23.04 -2.71
C GLU A 114 0.38 22.41 -1.40
N ARG A 115 -0.14 22.88 -0.26
CA ARG A 115 0.18 22.29 1.05
C ARG A 115 -0.27 20.83 1.15
N GLY A 116 -1.37 20.48 0.48
CA GLY A 116 -1.83 19.11 0.34
C GLY A 116 -0.80 18.23 -0.38
N ARG A 117 -0.22 18.75 -1.48
CA ARG A 117 0.78 18.06 -2.31
C ARG A 117 2.12 17.94 -1.61
N GLU A 118 2.65 19.04 -1.08
CA GLU A 118 4.01 19.09 -0.53
C GLU A 118 4.15 18.45 0.86
N ARG A 119 3.05 18.32 1.61
CA ARG A 119 3.11 17.86 3.00
C ARG A 119 2.15 16.74 3.34
N TYR A 120 0.86 16.93 3.07
CA TYR A 120 -0.17 16.10 3.69
C TYR A 120 -0.23 14.69 3.11
N VAL A 121 -0.09 14.54 1.79
CA VAL A 121 -0.04 13.22 1.15
C VAL A 121 1.14 12.38 1.67
N TRP A 122 2.31 13.00 1.85
CA TRP A 122 3.50 12.30 2.34
C TRP A 122 3.40 11.94 3.82
N MET A 123 2.78 12.78 4.65
CA MET A 123 2.49 12.43 6.05
C MET A 123 1.53 11.24 6.14
N ASP A 124 0.46 11.23 5.35
CA ASP A 124 -0.47 10.11 5.28
C ASP A 124 0.25 8.79 4.92
N ALA A 125 1.17 8.84 3.95
CA ALA A 125 1.98 7.68 3.58
C ALA A 125 2.91 7.22 4.70
N GLY A 126 3.52 8.15 5.44
CA GLY A 126 4.32 7.85 6.62
C GLY A 126 3.51 7.16 7.72
N PHE A 127 2.30 7.65 8.01
CA PHE A 127 1.42 7.04 9.00
C PHE A 127 1.00 5.62 8.62
N ALA A 128 0.56 5.42 7.38
CA ALA A 128 0.21 4.09 6.87
C ALA A 128 1.43 3.15 6.85
N GLY A 129 2.61 3.66 6.49
CA GLY A 129 3.84 2.88 6.43
C GLY A 129 4.28 2.41 7.81
N GLU A 130 4.23 3.28 8.81
CA GLU A 130 4.58 2.92 10.20
C GLU A 130 3.59 1.89 10.77
N ASN A 131 2.29 2.01 10.47
CA ASN A 131 1.33 0.97 10.85
C ASN A 131 1.71 -0.41 10.28
N VAL A 132 2.21 -0.48 9.04
CA VAL A 132 2.71 -1.73 8.45
C VAL A 132 3.94 -2.24 9.18
N TYR A 133 4.88 -1.37 9.56
CA TYR A 133 6.05 -1.76 10.36
C TYR A 133 5.64 -2.36 11.71
N LEU A 134 4.74 -1.71 12.43
CA LEU A 134 4.24 -2.17 13.73
C LEU A 134 3.48 -3.48 13.61
N GLN A 135 2.61 -3.61 12.60
CA GLN A 135 1.87 -4.85 12.36
C GLN A 135 2.79 -6.00 11.95
N ALA A 136 3.77 -5.73 11.08
CA ALA A 136 4.79 -6.72 10.72
C ALA A 136 5.57 -7.16 11.96
N ARG A 137 5.96 -6.22 12.84
CA ARG A 137 6.62 -6.55 14.11
C ARG A 137 5.75 -7.45 14.98
N ALA A 138 4.46 -7.12 15.14
CA ALA A 138 3.52 -7.89 15.94
C ALA A 138 3.34 -9.34 15.42
N LEU A 139 3.41 -9.54 14.11
CA LEU A 139 3.34 -10.85 13.45
C LEU A 139 4.70 -11.58 13.39
N GLY A 140 5.76 -11.05 14.02
CA GLY A 140 7.10 -11.64 13.99
C GLY A 140 7.82 -11.52 12.63
N MET A 141 7.37 -10.61 11.77
CA MET A 141 7.91 -10.34 10.44
C MET A 141 8.88 -9.14 10.43
N GLY A 142 9.69 -9.07 9.37
CA GLY A 142 10.48 -7.91 8.98
C GLY A 142 9.75 -7.10 7.92
N CYS A 143 9.93 -5.78 7.97
CA CYS A 143 9.43 -4.83 6.98
C CYS A 143 10.58 -3.87 6.62
N CYS A 144 10.70 -3.52 5.35
CA CYS A 144 11.67 -2.52 4.88
C CYS A 144 11.05 -1.66 3.79
N ILE A 145 11.01 -0.35 4.02
CA ILE A 145 10.55 0.65 3.06
C ILE A 145 11.65 1.04 2.08
N ALA A 146 11.29 1.20 0.82
CA ALA A 146 12.09 1.80 -0.24
C ALA A 146 11.39 3.07 -0.74
N GLY A 147 12.10 4.19 -0.66
CA GLY A 147 11.70 5.48 -1.25
C GLY A 147 12.39 5.81 -2.56
N ALA A 148 13.42 5.04 -2.95
CA ALA A 148 14.15 5.24 -4.19
C ALA A 148 13.69 4.23 -5.25
N PHE A 149 13.02 4.71 -6.28
CA PHE A 149 12.55 3.91 -7.42
C PHE A 149 12.30 4.82 -8.63
N ALA A 150 12.13 4.23 -9.81
CA ALA A 150 11.67 4.94 -11.01
C ALA A 150 10.13 4.84 -11.10
N ASP A 151 9.43 5.96 -10.92
CA ASP A 151 7.97 6.05 -10.87
C ASP A 151 7.26 5.31 -12.01
N ASP A 152 7.64 5.59 -13.26
CA ASP A 152 7.02 4.99 -14.43
C ASP A 152 7.17 3.46 -14.45
N LYS A 153 8.32 2.95 -13.98
CA LYS A 153 8.56 1.51 -13.89
C LYS A 153 7.71 0.86 -12.80
N VAL A 154 7.52 1.53 -11.66
CA VAL A 154 6.62 1.06 -10.60
C VAL A 154 5.19 1.02 -11.11
N LYS A 155 4.72 2.10 -11.77
CA LYS A 155 3.39 2.14 -12.38
C LYS A 155 3.16 0.99 -13.36
N GLN A 156 4.14 0.72 -14.22
CA GLN A 156 4.09 -0.38 -15.18
C GLN A 156 4.05 -1.76 -14.49
N ALA A 157 4.90 -1.98 -13.49
CA ALA A 157 4.99 -3.26 -12.77
C ALA A 157 3.71 -3.59 -11.99
N VAL A 158 3.06 -2.57 -11.42
CA VAL A 158 1.87 -2.70 -10.56
C VAL A 158 0.56 -2.52 -11.35
N LYS A 159 0.61 -2.11 -12.63
CA LYS A 159 -0.56 -1.74 -13.44
C LYS A 159 -1.41 -0.67 -12.75
N MET A 160 -0.72 0.32 -12.20
CA MET A 160 -1.30 1.39 -11.39
C MET A 160 -2.22 2.29 -12.22
N GLY A 161 -3.24 2.89 -11.59
CA GLY A 161 -4.11 3.88 -12.22
C GLY A 161 -3.32 5.08 -12.79
N SER A 162 -3.86 5.69 -13.84
CA SER A 162 -3.17 6.80 -14.53
C SER A 162 -3.09 8.09 -13.70
N ASP A 163 -4.06 8.30 -12.81
CA ASP A 163 -4.18 9.43 -11.88
C ASP A 163 -3.40 9.24 -10.57
N GLU A 164 -2.87 8.03 -10.36
CA GLU A 164 -2.11 7.67 -9.18
C GLU A 164 -0.61 7.97 -9.37
N VAL A 165 0.06 8.31 -8.27
CA VAL A 165 1.51 8.52 -8.21
C VAL A 165 2.09 7.56 -7.19
N PRO A 166 3.11 6.74 -7.52
CA PRO A 166 3.74 5.85 -6.54
C PRO A 166 4.41 6.66 -5.42
N VAL A 167 4.29 6.19 -4.18
CA VAL A 167 4.76 6.91 -2.99
C VAL A 167 5.86 6.14 -2.28
N CYS A 168 5.64 4.85 -2.02
CA CYS A 168 6.66 4.00 -1.42
C CYS A 168 6.39 2.51 -1.68
N ILE A 169 7.44 1.71 -1.52
CA ILE A 169 7.37 0.25 -1.59
C ILE A 169 7.79 -0.31 -0.24
N LEU A 170 7.06 -1.26 0.32
CA LEU A 170 7.38 -1.92 1.58
C LEU A 170 7.53 -3.42 1.34
N GLY A 171 8.77 -3.92 1.37
CA GLY A 171 9.03 -5.36 1.34
C GLY A 171 8.72 -5.97 2.71
N VAL A 172 7.91 -7.03 2.76
CA VAL A 172 7.50 -7.67 4.03
C VAL A 172 7.74 -9.17 3.96
N GLY A 173 8.37 -9.72 5.00
CA GLY A 173 8.75 -11.14 5.03
C GLY A 173 9.23 -11.62 6.38
N LYS A 174 9.79 -12.82 6.44
CA LYS A 174 10.43 -13.31 7.68
C LYS A 174 11.63 -12.43 8.03
N ARG A 175 11.84 -12.21 9.33
CA ARG A 175 13.11 -11.67 9.83
C ARG A 175 14.22 -12.66 9.47
N LYS A 176 15.32 -12.14 8.92
CA LYS A 176 16.57 -12.88 8.82
C LYS A 176 17.26 -12.87 10.18
#